data_AF-A0A310S535-F1
#
_entry.id   AF-A0A310S535-F1
#
_cell.length_a   1.000
_cell.length_b   1.000
_cell.length_c   1.000
_cell.angle_alpha   90.00
_cell.angle_beta   90.00
_cell.angle_gamma   90.00
#
_symmetry.space_group_name_H-M   'P 1'
#
loop_
_entity.id
_entity.type
_entity.pdbx_description
1 polymer ?
#
loop_
_entity_poly.entity_id
_entity_poly.type
_entity_poly.pdbx_seq_one_letter_code
_entity_poly.pdbx_strand_id
1 'polypeptide(L)'
;MANKIRKQKIAVNYKVKEPISNFKIRVKIVQQRPLLAELLENEGDTRDSNFLEEEDHIFNWQEKVFSPFEVSFYSDETNCLTECQKVYYQQIKEENIEGSQLYTYTQNDSYYSRDELLSKPYKTKLAIRNQTALPALQNRKPFSERYNKMVIDDVPSDTRIRTNHYLYMERSAMYVMVDLSQRDKILTISDEDTEMVLFVIIYDELHKILTINPDFTNDHYYTITNSNGIQFNYWLEHVSEKQSSLELQQQQNELRREIKEQLLYKEAEISHGLQLAPPDIHKFFIKFDILSAHDFFFDGLSISYHIDLPDHWSTNQNDRLFGRTQRCNLKNNSAYFSYASEISLDFDTSAMLDRNIVLSSWPRLLLSVISLDSWFRYRTEGYGVIPLPVLPGSYKFNIPTWRPTGSIINTLRRFFTGGTYELEDMTYCGIPKGHEDKMLNKSRLNVTPSGYIKLNMNIVYQTHSTIKDNDQLDYFQKLGTDKLMTNIDNIFEQFKAARERMLQIRNFNI
;
A
#
# COMPACT_ATOMS: atom_id res chain seq x y z
N MET A 1 49.43 4.61 -6.24
CA MET A 1 48.44 4.25 -7.28
C MET A 1 47.19 3.72 -6.58
N ALA A 2 46.15 4.54 -6.48
CA ALA A 2 44.86 4.08 -5.97
C ALA A 2 44.23 3.18 -7.04
N ASN A 3 43.94 1.92 -6.73
CA ASN A 3 43.17 1.04 -7.59
C ASN A 3 41.78 1.65 -7.81
N LYS A 4 41.61 2.46 -8.86
CA LYS A 4 40.31 2.96 -9.27
C LYS A 4 39.51 1.76 -9.76
N ILE A 5 38.49 1.38 -9.00
CA ILE A 5 37.69 0.17 -9.24
C ILE A 5 36.76 0.43 -10.43
N ARG A 6 36.66 -0.52 -11.36
CA ARG A 6 35.73 -0.48 -12.50
C ARG A 6 34.29 -0.65 -12.02
N LYS A 7 33.38 0.26 -12.38
CA LYS A 7 31.94 0.15 -12.03
C LYS A 7 31.20 -0.72 -13.04
N GLN A 8 30.24 -1.53 -12.56
CA GLN A 8 29.34 -2.28 -13.43
C GLN A 8 28.28 -1.35 -14.03
N LYS A 9 27.98 -1.52 -15.32
CA LYS A 9 26.93 -0.77 -16.02
C LYS A 9 25.56 -1.28 -15.55
N ILE A 10 24.88 -0.49 -14.73
CA ILE A 10 23.56 -0.79 -14.17
C ILE A 10 22.69 0.45 -14.34
N ALA A 11 21.44 0.27 -14.76
CA ALA A 11 20.45 1.33 -14.82
C ALA A 11 19.92 1.66 -13.42
N VAL A 12 19.81 2.94 -13.09
CA VAL A 12 19.31 3.41 -11.78
C VAL A 12 18.21 4.45 -11.98
N ASN A 13 17.21 4.38 -11.11
CA ASN A 13 16.04 5.26 -11.11
C ASN A 13 16.16 6.30 -9.98
N TYR A 14 15.94 7.56 -10.32
CA TYR A 14 16.02 8.72 -9.45
C TYR A 14 14.66 9.43 -9.40
N LYS A 15 14.25 9.89 -8.21
CA LYS A 15 13.04 10.72 -8.08
C LYS A 15 13.40 12.18 -8.23
N VAL A 16 12.87 12.82 -9.26
CA VAL A 16 13.12 14.23 -9.59
C VAL A 16 12.11 15.11 -8.84
N LYS A 17 12.60 16.13 -8.16
CA LYS A 17 11.76 17.12 -7.46
C LYS A 17 11.66 18.45 -8.21
N GLU A 18 12.58 18.68 -9.14
CA GLU A 18 12.76 19.92 -9.88
C GLU A 18 12.27 19.76 -11.33
N PRO A 19 12.09 20.85 -12.09
CA PRO A 19 11.86 20.76 -13.52
C PRO A 19 13.02 20.03 -14.21
N ILE A 20 12.71 19.06 -15.07
CA ILE A 20 13.72 18.28 -15.80
C ILE A 20 14.59 19.16 -16.72
N SER A 21 14.10 20.35 -17.11
CA SER A 21 14.85 21.34 -17.89
C SER A 21 16.14 21.81 -17.23
N ASN A 22 16.23 21.75 -15.90
CA ASN A 22 17.43 22.16 -15.15
C ASN A 22 18.50 21.06 -15.10
N PHE A 23 18.18 19.86 -15.60
CA PHE A 23 19.08 18.73 -15.54
C PHE A 23 20.29 18.94 -16.45
N LYS A 24 21.48 18.91 -15.85
CA LYS A 24 22.78 18.97 -16.53
C LYS A 24 23.64 17.78 -16.14
N ILE A 25 24.22 17.12 -17.15
CA ILE A 25 25.15 16.01 -16.95
C ILE A 25 26.48 16.30 -17.64
N ARG A 26 27.59 16.16 -16.92
CA ARG A 26 28.94 16.27 -17.47
C ARG A 26 29.46 14.89 -17.84
N VAL A 27 30.05 14.79 -19.01
CA VAL A 27 30.62 13.59 -19.58
C VAL A 27 32.08 13.86 -19.88
N LYS A 28 32.97 13.10 -19.23
CA LYS A 28 34.40 13.18 -19.47
C LYS A 28 34.88 11.84 -20.02
N ILE A 29 35.57 11.83 -21.16
CA ILE A 29 36.14 10.64 -21.79
C ILE A 29 37.64 10.82 -22.03
N VAL A 30 38.42 9.77 -21.70
CA VAL A 30 39.88 9.76 -21.80
C VAL A 30 40.33 8.43 -22.43
N GLN A 31 41.21 8.49 -23.43
CA GLN A 31 41.82 7.31 -24.03
C GLN A 31 42.87 6.71 -23.08
N GLN A 32 42.82 5.39 -22.85
CA GLN A 32 43.88 4.71 -22.11
C GLN A 32 45.17 4.67 -22.94
N ARG A 33 46.30 4.99 -22.30
CA ARG A 33 47.61 4.82 -22.93
C ARG A 33 47.84 3.32 -23.19
N PRO A 34 48.28 2.92 -24.40
CA PRO A 34 48.61 1.53 -24.67
C PRO A 34 49.77 1.09 -23.76
N LEU A 35 49.69 -0.14 -23.23
CA LEU A 35 50.71 -0.73 -22.33
C LEU A 35 52.14 -0.66 -22.90
N LEU A 36 52.30 -0.61 -24.23
CA LEU A 36 53.59 -0.49 -24.90
C LEU A 36 54.23 0.91 -24.73
N ALA A 37 53.43 1.97 -24.62
CA ALA A 37 53.90 3.34 -24.42
C ALA A 37 54.34 3.59 -22.97
N GLU A 38 53.86 2.81 -22.01
CA GLU A 38 54.29 2.86 -20.60
C GLU A 38 55.70 2.26 -20.40
N LEU A 39 56.19 1.47 -21.38
CA LEU A 39 57.52 0.84 -21.38
C LEU A 39 58.60 1.66 -22.10
N LEU A 40 58.24 2.72 -22.82
CA LEU A 40 59.17 3.54 -23.61
C LEU A 40 59.32 4.92 -22.95
N GLU A 41 60.47 5.18 -22.33
CA GLU A 41 60.75 6.38 -21.49
C GLU A 41 60.84 7.72 -22.26
N ASN A 42 60.67 7.74 -23.59
CA ASN A 42 60.80 8.95 -24.40
C ASN A 42 59.44 9.51 -24.84
N GLU A 43 59.01 10.61 -24.21
CA GLU A 43 57.73 11.30 -24.45
C GLU A 43 57.58 11.94 -25.85
N GLY A 44 58.62 11.89 -26.69
CA GLY A 44 58.69 12.63 -27.96
C GLY A 44 58.33 11.85 -29.23
N ASP A 45 58.53 10.52 -29.26
CA ASP A 45 58.56 9.76 -30.53
C ASP A 45 57.31 8.89 -30.80
N THR A 46 56.29 8.96 -29.94
CA THR A 46 55.01 8.23 -30.13
C THR A 46 53.79 9.14 -29.93
N ARG A 47 53.87 10.41 -30.36
CA ARG A 47 52.65 11.22 -30.54
C ARG A 47 51.94 10.72 -31.79
N ASP A 48 51.15 9.67 -31.63
CA ASP A 48 50.09 9.36 -32.58
C ASP A 48 49.20 10.61 -32.64
N SER A 49 49.10 11.26 -33.80
CA SER A 49 48.29 12.48 -34.00
C SER A 49 46.81 12.27 -33.66
N ASN A 50 46.41 11.01 -33.53
CA ASN A 50 45.08 10.53 -33.20
C ASN A 50 44.88 10.17 -31.72
N PHE A 51 45.81 10.49 -30.81
CA PHE A 51 45.64 10.26 -29.37
C PHE A 51 44.66 11.29 -28.77
N LEU A 52 43.54 10.81 -28.22
CA LEU A 52 42.54 11.64 -27.57
C LEU A 52 42.93 11.87 -26.10
N GLU A 53 43.56 13.01 -25.84
CA GLU A 53 44.08 13.35 -24.49
C GLU A 53 42.96 13.44 -23.44
N GLU A 54 41.89 14.20 -23.72
CA GLU A 54 40.71 14.33 -22.86
C GLU A 54 39.61 15.09 -23.64
N GLU A 55 38.36 14.62 -23.59
CA GLU A 55 37.18 15.37 -24.05
C GLU A 55 36.16 15.49 -22.90
N ASP A 56 35.70 16.70 -22.63
CA ASP A 56 34.75 17.04 -21.55
C ASP A 56 33.60 17.86 -22.14
N HIS A 57 32.37 17.40 -21.96
CA HIS A 57 31.17 18.07 -22.45
C HIS A 57 30.03 18.02 -21.42
N ILE A 58 29.25 19.10 -21.32
CA ILE A 58 28.09 19.22 -20.44
C ILE A 58 26.83 19.24 -21.28
N PHE A 59 25.98 18.24 -21.11
CA PHE A 59 24.69 18.12 -21.82
C PHE A 59 23.54 18.60 -20.95
N ASN A 60 22.66 19.42 -21.53
CA ASN A 60 21.34 19.74 -20.99
C ASN A 60 20.31 18.71 -21.46
N TRP A 61 19.19 18.60 -20.73
CA TRP A 61 18.09 17.72 -21.12
C TRP A 61 17.50 18.07 -22.50
N GLN A 62 17.42 17.09 -23.40
CA GLN A 62 16.97 17.22 -24.80
C GLN A 62 17.78 18.22 -25.64
N GLU A 63 19.02 18.52 -25.25
CA GLU A 63 19.95 19.28 -26.09
C GLU A 63 20.44 18.45 -27.27
N LYS A 64 20.34 19.01 -28.48
CA LYS A 64 20.84 18.39 -29.71
C LYS A 64 22.28 18.82 -29.98
N VAL A 65 23.19 17.85 -30.01
CA VAL A 65 24.58 18.02 -30.45
C VAL A 65 24.78 17.09 -31.64
N PHE A 66 25.30 17.61 -32.74
CA PHE A 66 25.41 16.88 -34.01
C PHE A 66 26.72 16.10 -34.12
N SER A 67 26.65 14.88 -34.66
CA SER A 67 27.85 14.15 -35.07
C SER A 67 28.44 14.72 -36.37
N PRO A 68 29.74 14.48 -36.68
CA PRO A 68 30.32 14.86 -37.96
C PRO A 68 29.59 14.24 -39.16
N PHE A 69 29.08 13.01 -38.98
CA PHE A 69 28.23 12.35 -39.96
C PHE A 69 26.89 13.09 -40.13
N GLU A 70 26.19 13.42 -39.04
CA GLU A 70 24.92 14.16 -39.09
C GLU A 70 25.07 15.53 -39.76
N VAL A 71 26.17 16.24 -39.47
CA VAL A 71 26.48 17.51 -40.14
C VAL A 71 26.59 17.30 -41.65
N SER A 72 27.36 16.30 -42.10
CA SER A 72 27.50 16.01 -43.54
C SER A 72 26.18 15.57 -44.18
N PHE A 73 25.38 14.78 -43.46
CA PHE A 73 24.12 14.22 -43.96
C PHE A 73 23.01 15.26 -44.05
N TYR A 74 22.84 16.08 -43.02
CA TYR A 74 21.83 17.15 -42.96
C TYR A 74 22.29 18.45 -43.64
N SER A 75 23.52 18.53 -44.13
CA SER A 75 23.95 19.63 -45.01
C SER A 75 23.26 19.58 -46.38
N ASP A 76 22.76 18.41 -46.79
CA ASP A 76 22.01 18.23 -48.02
C ASP A 76 20.49 18.35 -47.76
N GLU A 77 19.85 19.32 -48.41
CA GLU A 77 18.40 19.57 -48.27
C GLU A 77 17.55 18.36 -48.71
N THR A 78 18.04 17.55 -49.64
CA THR A 78 17.34 16.34 -50.12
C THR A 78 17.19 15.25 -49.07
N ASN A 79 18.04 15.25 -48.05
CA ASN A 79 18.02 14.28 -46.96
C ASN A 79 17.07 14.69 -45.83
N CYS A 80 16.54 15.92 -45.86
CA CYS A 80 15.71 16.50 -44.80
C CYS A 80 14.21 16.35 -45.11
N LEU A 81 13.63 15.21 -44.73
CA LEU A 81 12.23 14.88 -45.00
C LEU A 81 11.27 15.39 -43.92
N THR A 82 11.68 15.39 -42.65
CA THR A 82 10.83 15.81 -41.52
C THR A 82 11.00 17.29 -41.18
N GLU A 83 10.01 17.89 -40.50
CA GLU A 83 10.10 19.29 -40.05
C GLU A 83 11.29 19.51 -39.11
N CYS A 84 11.58 18.54 -38.23
CA CYS A 84 12.75 18.60 -37.34
C CYS A 84 14.08 18.59 -38.13
N GLN A 85 14.20 17.73 -39.15
CA GLN A 85 15.41 17.68 -39.99
C GLN A 85 15.64 18.97 -40.77
N LYS A 86 14.57 19.66 -41.20
CA LYS A 86 14.69 20.98 -41.86
C LYS A 86 15.19 22.05 -40.90
N VAL A 87 14.81 22.00 -39.62
CA VAL A 87 15.36 22.88 -38.58
C VAL A 87 16.85 22.60 -38.40
N TYR A 88 17.27 21.32 -38.39
CA TYR A 88 18.69 20.97 -38.31
C TYR A 88 19.51 21.50 -39.51
N TYR A 89 18.99 21.37 -40.74
CA TYR A 89 19.63 21.96 -41.93
C TYR A 89 19.83 23.48 -41.77
N GLN A 90 18.82 24.20 -41.26
CA GLN A 90 18.93 25.64 -41.02
C GLN A 90 19.99 25.96 -39.96
N GLN A 91 19.96 25.26 -38.82
CA GLN A 91 20.94 25.45 -37.73
C GLN A 91 22.38 25.20 -38.19
N ILE A 92 22.62 24.09 -38.90
CA ILE A 92 23.96 23.74 -39.40
C ILE A 92 24.48 24.82 -40.36
N LYS A 93 23.61 25.34 -41.23
CA LYS A 93 23.97 26.37 -42.22
C LYS A 93 24.19 27.75 -41.62
N GLU A 94 23.41 28.12 -40.60
CA GLU A 94 23.51 29.41 -39.93
C GLU A 94 24.69 29.46 -38.96
N GLU A 95 24.95 28.38 -38.22
CA GLU A 95 25.95 28.33 -37.16
C GLU A 95 27.29 27.71 -37.59
N ASN A 96 27.39 27.18 -38.81
CA ASN A 96 28.59 26.55 -39.38
C ASN A 96 29.22 25.50 -38.44
N ILE A 97 28.39 24.56 -37.98
CA ILE A 97 28.72 23.55 -36.97
C ILE A 97 29.65 22.48 -37.57
N GLU A 98 30.83 22.24 -36.97
CA GLU A 98 31.83 21.27 -37.46
C GLU A 98 31.61 19.82 -36.97
N GLY A 99 30.56 19.58 -36.16
CA GLY A 99 30.26 18.28 -35.56
C GLY A 99 31.14 17.98 -34.35
N SER A 100 30.62 17.20 -33.40
CA SER A 100 31.31 16.84 -32.16
C SER A 100 31.42 15.33 -32.01
N GLN A 101 32.52 14.87 -31.42
CA GLN A 101 32.79 13.45 -31.22
C GLN A 101 31.85 12.85 -30.17
N LEU A 102 31.51 13.63 -29.14
CA LEU A 102 30.35 13.40 -28.29
C LEU A 102 29.12 14.11 -28.88
N TYR A 103 28.06 13.35 -29.15
CA TYR A 103 26.84 13.86 -29.78
C TYR A 103 25.59 13.21 -29.19
N THR A 104 24.40 13.73 -29.52
CA THR A 104 23.14 13.30 -28.88
C THR A 104 22.06 12.95 -29.89
N TYR A 105 21.24 11.96 -29.52
CA TYR A 105 19.94 11.73 -30.14
C TYR A 105 18.82 12.11 -29.17
N THR A 106 17.97 13.01 -29.61
CA THR A 106 16.82 13.50 -28.86
C THR A 106 15.57 12.68 -29.16
N GLN A 107 14.47 12.94 -28.46
CA GLN A 107 13.20 12.23 -28.67
C GLN A 107 12.63 12.40 -30.10
N ASN A 108 13.01 13.48 -30.79
CA ASN A 108 12.54 13.77 -32.14
C ASN A 108 13.39 13.06 -33.22
N ASP A 109 14.53 12.48 -32.83
CA ASP A 109 15.42 11.80 -33.76
C ASP A 109 14.98 10.34 -33.97
N SER A 110 15.14 9.84 -35.19
CA SER A 110 14.79 8.47 -35.55
C SER A 110 15.87 7.46 -35.12
N TYR A 111 16.39 7.59 -33.90
CA TYR A 111 17.37 6.65 -33.35
C TYR A 111 16.66 5.55 -32.56
N TYR A 112 16.84 4.30 -32.99
CA TYR A 112 16.38 3.12 -32.28
C TYR A 112 17.60 2.36 -31.80
N SER A 113 17.84 2.38 -30.48
CA SER A 113 18.81 1.44 -29.90
C SER A 113 18.31 0.03 -30.19
N ARG A 114 19.13 -0.80 -30.83
CA ARG A 114 18.89 -2.26 -30.87
C ARG A 114 19.08 -2.74 -29.43
N ASP A 115 18.04 -2.63 -28.61
CA ASP A 115 18.02 -3.22 -27.28
C ASP A 115 18.34 -4.71 -27.45
N GLU A 116 19.56 -5.13 -27.11
CA GLU A 116 19.79 -6.52 -26.76
C GLU A 116 18.80 -6.80 -25.63
N LEU A 117 17.75 -7.55 -25.93
CA LEU A 117 16.69 -7.93 -24.98
C LEU A 117 17.32 -8.14 -23.59
N LEU A 118 16.94 -7.27 -22.63
CA LEU A 118 17.45 -7.24 -21.26
C LEU A 118 17.38 -8.60 -20.56
N SER A 119 16.55 -9.51 -21.06
CA SER A 119 16.58 -10.91 -20.68
C SER A 119 17.66 -11.68 -21.45
N LYS A 120 18.90 -11.67 -20.94
CA LYS A 120 19.60 -12.96 -20.90
C LYS A 120 18.64 -13.94 -20.22
N PRO A 121 18.45 -15.18 -20.71
CA PRO A 121 17.48 -16.11 -20.13
C PRO A 121 17.78 -16.34 -18.64
N TYR A 122 17.10 -15.57 -17.78
CA TYR A 122 17.30 -15.59 -16.35
C TYR A 122 16.40 -16.65 -15.75
N LYS A 123 17.01 -17.77 -15.35
CA LYS A 123 16.31 -18.79 -14.55
C LYS A 123 16.46 -18.45 -13.07
N THR A 124 15.33 -18.20 -12.40
CA THR A 124 15.32 -17.99 -10.94
C THR A 124 15.85 -19.23 -10.21
N LYS A 125 16.46 -19.05 -9.02
CA LYS A 125 16.87 -20.18 -8.15
C LYS A 125 15.71 -21.13 -7.85
N LEU A 126 14.48 -20.60 -7.77
CA LEU A 126 13.24 -21.38 -7.60
C LEU A 126 12.91 -22.20 -8.84
N ALA A 127 13.05 -21.66 -10.05
CA ALA A 127 12.86 -22.42 -11.30
C ALA A 127 13.84 -23.60 -11.41
N ILE A 128 15.11 -23.39 -11.02
CA ILE A 128 16.13 -24.45 -10.99
C ILE A 128 15.75 -25.54 -9.97
N ARG A 129 15.32 -25.15 -8.76
CA ARG A 129 14.86 -26.10 -7.72
C ARG A 129 13.58 -26.83 -8.11
N ASN A 130 12.61 -26.16 -8.72
CA ASN A 130 11.35 -26.75 -9.15
C ASN A 130 11.53 -27.81 -10.23
N GLN A 131 12.55 -27.64 -11.09
CA GLN A 131 12.91 -28.66 -12.09
C GLN A 131 13.40 -29.97 -11.43
N THR A 132 13.97 -29.90 -10.23
CA THR A 132 14.42 -31.05 -9.43
C THR A 132 13.42 -31.51 -8.36
N ALA A 133 12.44 -30.68 -8.00
CA ALA A 133 11.55 -30.92 -6.86
C ALA A 133 10.34 -31.81 -7.20
N LEU A 134 10.03 -32.01 -8.47
CA LEU A 134 9.00 -32.94 -8.91
C LEU A 134 9.66 -34.18 -9.53
N PRO A 135 9.20 -35.41 -9.21
CA PRO A 135 9.59 -36.57 -9.98
C PRO A 135 9.25 -36.29 -11.45
N ALA A 136 10.18 -36.60 -12.36
CA ALA A 136 9.92 -36.49 -13.79
C ALA A 136 8.69 -37.35 -14.10
N LEU A 137 7.54 -36.70 -14.31
CA LEU A 137 6.33 -37.37 -14.76
C LEU A 137 6.63 -37.92 -16.16
N GLN A 138 7.10 -39.17 -16.20
CA GLN A 138 7.25 -39.93 -17.43
C GLN A 138 5.88 -39.90 -18.12
N ASN A 139 5.86 -39.45 -19.38
CA ASN A 139 4.67 -39.28 -20.25
C ASN A 139 3.96 -37.93 -20.26
N ARG A 140 4.54 -36.85 -19.72
CA ARG A 140 4.07 -35.48 -20.04
C ARG A 140 5.07 -34.77 -20.95
N LYS A 141 4.58 -34.26 -22.09
CA LYS A 141 5.35 -33.37 -22.97
C LYS A 141 5.92 -32.18 -22.16
N PRO A 142 7.10 -31.62 -22.53
CA PRO A 142 7.64 -30.40 -21.93
C PRO A 142 6.59 -29.28 -21.83
N PHE A 143 6.71 -28.38 -20.85
CA PHE A 143 5.73 -27.30 -20.64
C PHE A 143 5.52 -26.44 -21.91
N SER A 144 6.60 -26.20 -22.66
CA SER A 144 6.62 -25.49 -23.95
C SER A 144 5.76 -26.16 -25.03
N GLU A 145 5.61 -27.49 -24.98
CA GLU A 145 4.82 -28.27 -25.95
C GLU A 145 3.37 -28.53 -25.48
N ARG A 146 3.05 -28.19 -24.23
CA ARG A 146 1.69 -28.36 -23.67
C ARG A 146 0.81 -27.14 -23.86
N TYR A 147 1.39 -25.95 -23.98
CA TYR A 147 0.68 -24.70 -24.20
C TYR A 147 1.10 -24.12 -25.56
N ASN A 148 0.21 -24.21 -26.56
CA ASN A 148 0.37 -23.56 -27.87
C ASN A 148 0.24 -22.02 -27.81
N LYS A 149 0.20 -21.42 -26.62
CA LYS A 149 0.23 -19.98 -26.43
C LYS A 149 1.60 -19.62 -25.87
N MET A 150 2.43 -18.96 -26.69
CA MET A 150 3.53 -18.17 -26.16
C MET A 150 2.93 -17.14 -25.19
N VAL A 151 3.20 -17.34 -23.91
CA VAL A 151 2.73 -16.45 -22.83
C VAL A 151 3.57 -15.16 -22.80
N ILE A 152 4.81 -15.25 -23.28
CA ILE A 152 5.75 -14.14 -23.40
C ILE A 152 5.90 -13.88 -24.89
N ASP A 153 5.66 -12.64 -25.30
CA ASP A 153 5.87 -12.16 -26.66
C ASP A 153 7.20 -11.41 -26.65
N ASP A 154 8.25 -12.03 -27.21
CA ASP A 154 9.61 -11.49 -27.13
C ASP A 154 9.75 -10.19 -27.96
N VAL A 155 8.90 -9.99 -28.97
CA VAL A 155 8.85 -8.78 -29.82
C VAL A 155 7.39 -8.45 -30.18
N PRO A 156 6.63 -7.81 -29.29
CA PRO A 156 5.22 -7.52 -29.55
C PRO A 156 5.05 -6.45 -30.63
N SER A 157 4.10 -6.65 -31.55
CA SER A 157 3.74 -5.63 -32.55
C SER A 157 2.99 -4.45 -31.92
N ASP A 158 3.09 -3.24 -32.50
CA ASP A 158 2.38 -2.04 -32.03
C ASP A 158 0.86 -2.26 -31.87
N THR A 159 0.26 -3.01 -32.79
CA THR A 159 -1.16 -3.39 -32.75
C THR A 159 -1.51 -4.25 -31.52
N ARG A 160 -0.59 -5.11 -31.10
CA ARG A 160 -0.71 -6.01 -29.95
C ARG A 160 -0.42 -5.32 -28.63
N ILE A 161 0.45 -4.31 -28.64
CA ILE A 161 0.69 -3.42 -27.52
C ILE A 161 -0.59 -2.62 -27.20
N ARG A 162 -1.21 -2.04 -28.24
CA ARG A 162 -2.44 -1.24 -28.11
C ARG A 162 -3.64 -2.06 -27.63
N THR A 163 -3.81 -3.28 -28.13
CA THR A 163 -4.95 -4.15 -27.78
C THR A 163 -4.87 -4.71 -26.36
N ASN A 164 -3.66 -4.91 -25.82
CA ASN A 164 -3.47 -5.46 -24.47
C ASN A 164 -3.39 -4.39 -23.37
N HIS A 165 -3.63 -3.11 -23.69
CA HIS A 165 -3.54 -2.00 -22.75
C HIS A 165 -2.24 -2.01 -21.93
N TYR A 166 -1.10 -2.32 -22.56
CA TYR A 166 0.18 -2.12 -21.89
C TYR A 166 0.24 -0.67 -21.41
N LEU A 167 0.58 -0.48 -20.13
CA LEU A 167 0.68 0.84 -19.51
C LEU A 167 1.67 1.68 -20.33
N TYR A 168 1.12 2.52 -21.20
CA TYR A 168 1.91 3.48 -21.94
C TYR A 168 2.27 4.56 -20.93
N MET A 169 3.51 4.51 -20.47
CA MET A 169 4.09 5.60 -19.71
C MET A 169 4.67 6.53 -20.76
N GLU A 170 4.14 7.75 -20.87
CA GLU A 170 4.80 8.80 -21.64
C GLU A 170 6.20 9.00 -21.07
N ARG A 171 7.19 8.53 -21.81
CA ARG A 171 8.60 8.61 -21.44
C ARG A 171 9.33 9.32 -22.55
N SER A 172 10.08 10.33 -22.17
CA SER A 172 11.02 11.01 -23.05
C SER A 172 12.39 10.38 -22.86
N ALA A 173 13.08 10.07 -23.95
CA ALA A 173 14.41 9.48 -23.92
C ALA A 173 15.41 10.41 -24.62
N MET A 174 16.65 10.38 -24.16
CA MET A 174 17.80 11.05 -24.76
C MET A 174 18.98 10.08 -24.72
N TYR A 175 19.64 9.91 -25.86
CA TYR A 175 20.81 9.05 -26.00
C TYR A 175 22.04 9.93 -26.18
N VAL A 176 23.11 9.63 -25.46
CA VAL A 176 24.39 10.29 -25.65
C VAL A 176 25.36 9.27 -26.24
N MET A 177 25.89 9.63 -27.40
CA MET A 177 26.70 8.79 -28.27
C MET A 177 28.13 9.29 -28.28
N VAL A 178 29.04 8.38 -28.63
CA VAL A 178 30.42 8.73 -28.96
C VAL A 178 30.81 8.06 -30.26
N ASP A 179 31.42 8.85 -31.14
CA ASP A 179 32.12 8.35 -32.31
C ASP A 179 33.58 8.03 -31.91
N LEU A 180 33.99 6.77 -31.96
CA LEU A 180 35.36 6.38 -31.64
C LEU A 180 36.23 6.17 -32.88
N SER A 181 35.79 6.65 -34.05
CA SER A 181 36.58 6.60 -35.28
C SER A 181 37.89 7.41 -35.18
N GLN A 182 38.91 7.01 -35.94
CA GLN A 182 40.16 7.76 -36.03
C GLN A 182 39.93 9.00 -36.91
N ARG A 183 40.42 10.17 -36.49
CA ARG A 183 40.18 11.47 -37.16
C ARG A 183 40.62 11.51 -38.64
N ASP A 184 41.47 10.58 -39.07
CA ASP A 184 42.04 10.52 -40.42
C ASP A 184 41.38 9.50 -41.39
N LYS A 185 40.31 8.79 -40.98
CA LYS A 185 39.63 7.82 -41.87
C LYS A 185 38.43 8.42 -42.60
N ILE A 186 38.44 8.29 -43.93
CA ILE A 186 37.27 8.55 -44.79
C ILE A 186 36.21 7.49 -44.48
N LEU A 187 35.06 7.93 -43.98
CA LEU A 187 33.91 7.10 -43.62
C LEU A 187 33.44 6.27 -44.83
N THR A 188 33.51 4.95 -44.71
CA THR A 188 32.86 4.04 -45.65
C THR A 188 31.62 3.41 -44.99
N ILE A 189 30.60 3.12 -45.79
CA ILE A 189 29.25 2.63 -45.41
C ILE A 189 29.26 1.36 -44.50
N SER A 190 30.42 0.74 -44.28
CA SER A 190 30.61 -0.45 -43.44
C SER A 190 31.00 -0.19 -41.97
N ASP A 191 31.06 1.06 -41.51
CA ASP A 191 31.55 1.42 -40.15
C ASP A 191 30.43 1.70 -39.11
N GLU A 192 29.24 1.08 -39.22
CA GLU A 192 28.19 1.13 -38.18
C GLU A 192 28.69 0.68 -36.78
N ASP A 193 29.81 -0.05 -36.72
CA ASP A 193 30.42 -0.55 -35.47
C ASP A 193 31.26 0.49 -34.70
N THR A 194 31.33 1.75 -35.17
CA THR A 194 32.13 2.81 -34.53
C THR A 194 31.32 3.77 -33.65
N GLU A 195 30.00 3.81 -33.83
CA GLU A 195 29.08 4.61 -33.01
C GLU A 195 28.63 3.82 -31.79
N MET A 196 28.95 4.32 -30.59
CA MET A 196 28.66 3.62 -29.34
C MET A 196 27.81 4.47 -28.40
N VAL A 197 26.76 3.87 -27.84
CA VAL A 197 25.95 4.50 -26.79
C VAL A 197 26.77 4.56 -25.50
N LEU A 198 27.07 5.77 -25.01
CA LEU A 198 27.75 5.96 -23.72
C LEU A 198 26.78 5.77 -22.56
N PHE A 199 25.64 6.46 -22.63
CA PHE A 199 24.55 6.37 -21.67
C PHE A 199 23.22 6.84 -22.26
N VAL A 200 22.14 6.41 -21.60
CA VAL A 200 20.75 6.71 -21.92
C VAL A 200 20.10 7.39 -20.73
N ILE A 201 19.39 8.48 -20.99
CA ILE A 201 18.55 9.16 -20.01
C ILE A 201 17.10 8.96 -20.42
N ILE A 202 16.26 8.49 -19.50
CA ILE A 202 14.82 8.32 -19.71
C ILE A 202 14.09 9.06 -18.59
N TYR A 203 13.19 9.96 -18.93
CA TYR A 203 12.38 10.72 -17.97
C TYR A 203 10.90 10.38 -18.12
N ASP A 204 10.29 10.08 -17.00
CA ASP A 204 8.86 9.83 -16.83
C ASP A 204 8.23 11.03 -16.13
N GLU A 205 7.46 11.81 -16.89
CA GLU A 205 6.88 13.07 -16.43
C GLU A 205 5.80 12.87 -15.37
N LEU A 206 4.99 11.81 -15.50
CA LEU A 206 3.84 11.56 -14.63
C LEU A 206 4.29 11.17 -13.22
N HIS A 207 5.33 10.36 -13.10
CA HIS A 207 5.87 9.95 -11.79
C HIS A 207 7.08 10.76 -11.33
N LYS A 208 7.57 11.68 -12.17
CA LYS A 208 8.82 12.44 -11.97
C LYS A 208 10.00 11.52 -11.68
N ILE A 209 10.17 10.47 -12.49
CA ILE A 209 11.24 9.49 -12.36
C ILE A 209 12.23 9.66 -13.51
N LEU A 210 13.51 9.82 -13.16
CA LEU A 210 14.62 9.88 -14.09
C LEU A 210 15.42 8.57 -14.01
N THR A 211 15.51 7.85 -15.12
CA THR A 211 16.29 6.63 -15.25
C THR A 211 17.53 6.92 -16.06
N ILE A 212 18.70 6.57 -15.53
CA ILE A 212 19.99 6.76 -16.21
C ILE A 212 20.67 5.40 -16.34
N ASN A 213 21.13 5.09 -17.55
CA ASN A 213 21.78 3.83 -17.87
C ASN A 213 23.06 4.05 -18.70
N PRO A 214 24.27 3.80 -18.17
CA PRO A 214 24.56 3.38 -16.80
C PRO A 214 24.53 4.54 -15.79
N ASP A 215 24.40 4.20 -14.51
CA ASP A 215 24.36 5.12 -13.37
C ASP A 215 25.52 6.14 -13.30
N PHE A 216 25.34 7.26 -12.59
CA PHE A 216 26.38 8.27 -12.37
C PHE A 216 27.67 7.68 -11.79
N THR A 217 28.80 8.22 -12.19
CA THR A 217 30.09 7.86 -11.62
C THR A 217 30.48 8.84 -10.53
N ASN A 218 30.78 8.32 -9.34
CA ASN A 218 31.48 9.08 -8.30
C ASN A 218 32.99 8.89 -8.53
N ASP A 219 33.68 8.12 -7.69
CA ASP A 219 35.14 7.89 -7.80
C ASP A 219 35.56 6.82 -8.83
N HIS A 220 34.59 6.22 -9.52
CA HIS A 220 34.79 5.05 -10.39
C HIS A 220 34.65 5.44 -11.86
N TYR A 221 35.17 4.66 -12.79
CA TYR A 221 34.99 4.92 -14.22
C TYR A 221 34.33 3.73 -14.91
N TYR A 222 33.71 4.01 -16.05
CA TYR A 222 33.29 3.00 -17.01
C TYR A 222 34.34 2.83 -18.09
N THR A 223 34.43 1.63 -18.66
CA THR A 223 35.35 1.34 -19.76
C THR A 223 34.56 0.91 -20.99
N ILE A 224 34.89 1.51 -22.12
CA ILE A 224 34.42 1.13 -23.45
C ILE A 224 35.62 0.78 -24.32
N THR A 225 35.44 -0.16 -25.24
CA THR A 225 36.48 -0.62 -26.15
C THR A 225 36.01 -0.42 -27.58
N ASN A 226 36.79 0.28 -28.39
CA ASN A 226 36.51 0.43 -29.81
C ASN A 226 36.73 -0.91 -30.54
N SER A 227 36.21 -1.05 -31.76
CA SER A 227 36.44 -2.18 -32.68
C SER A 227 37.93 -2.50 -32.88
N ASN A 228 38.78 -1.49 -32.82
CA ASN A 228 40.25 -1.60 -32.89
C ASN A 228 40.93 -2.04 -31.58
N GLY A 229 40.17 -2.34 -30.51
CA GLY A 229 40.69 -2.80 -29.22
C GLY A 229 41.23 -1.70 -28.29
N ILE A 230 41.15 -0.44 -28.69
CA ILE A 230 41.54 0.72 -27.86
C ILE A 230 40.51 0.92 -26.74
N GLN A 231 40.98 1.06 -25.49
CA GLN A 231 40.12 1.27 -24.34
C GLN A 231 39.97 2.75 -23.99
N PHE A 232 38.76 3.17 -23.68
CA PHE A 232 38.41 4.52 -23.22
C PHE A 232 37.78 4.44 -21.85
N ASN A 233 38.19 5.34 -20.96
CA ASN A 233 37.59 5.51 -19.64
C ASN A 233 36.68 6.73 -19.67
N TYR A 234 35.45 6.59 -19.17
CA TYR A 234 34.52 7.71 -19.07
C TYR A 234 33.87 7.85 -17.70
N TRP A 235 33.52 9.10 -17.39
CA TRP A 235 32.86 9.54 -16.16
C TRP A 235 31.57 10.29 -16.52
N LEU A 236 30.53 10.05 -15.73
CA LEU A 236 29.21 10.67 -15.76
C LEU A 236 28.96 11.39 -14.43
N GLU A 237 28.98 12.72 -14.43
CA GLU A 237 28.79 13.54 -13.23
C GLU A 237 27.50 14.37 -13.35
N HIS A 238 26.72 14.40 -12.27
CA HIS A 238 25.56 15.28 -12.17
C HIS A 238 26.00 16.70 -11.77
N VAL A 239 25.81 17.68 -12.66
CA VAL A 239 26.32 19.06 -12.49
C VAL A 239 25.18 20.09 -12.51
N SER A 240 23.94 19.67 -12.32
CA SER A 240 22.80 20.60 -12.21
C SER A 240 23.03 21.58 -11.06
N GLU A 241 22.72 22.85 -11.32
CA GLU A 241 22.86 23.92 -10.34
C GLU A 241 21.91 23.67 -9.16
N LYS A 242 22.40 23.88 -7.94
CA LYS A 242 21.54 23.79 -6.76
C LYS A 242 20.61 25.00 -6.76
N GLN A 243 19.31 24.75 -6.56
CA GLN A 243 18.29 25.81 -6.48
C GLN A 243 18.74 26.99 -5.61
N SER A 244 18.49 28.20 -6.12
CA SER A 244 18.65 29.40 -5.34
C SER A 244 17.61 29.44 -4.21
N SER A 245 17.93 30.15 -3.11
CA SER A 245 16.99 30.31 -1.99
C SER A 245 15.64 30.90 -2.39
N LEU A 246 15.60 31.68 -3.47
CA LEU A 246 14.42 32.36 -3.98
C LEU A 246 13.52 31.40 -4.79
N GLU A 247 14.10 30.51 -5.59
CA GLU A 247 13.37 29.45 -6.32
C GLU A 247 12.78 28.41 -5.37
N LEU A 248 13.51 28.03 -4.32
CA LEU A 248 13.00 27.18 -3.24
C LEU A 248 11.75 27.78 -2.59
N GLN A 249 11.76 29.09 -2.35
CA GLN A 249 10.63 29.79 -1.75
C GLN A 249 9.43 29.86 -2.70
N GLN A 250 9.66 30.09 -4.00
CA GLN A 250 8.61 30.05 -5.02
C GLN A 250 7.97 28.66 -5.13
N GLN A 251 8.78 27.59 -5.20
CA GLN A 251 8.28 26.22 -5.28
C GLN A 251 7.46 25.82 -4.03
N GLN A 252 7.90 26.24 -2.83
CA GLN A 252 7.13 26.03 -1.61
C GLN A 252 5.79 26.76 -1.64
N ASN A 253 5.73 27.96 -2.22
CA ASN A 253 4.50 28.73 -2.35
C ASN A 253 3.54 28.11 -3.37
N GLU A 254 4.06 27.60 -4.49
CA GLU A 254 3.25 26.88 -5.49
C GLU A 254 2.67 25.59 -4.93
N LEU A 255 3.47 24.78 -4.25
CA LEU A 255 3.00 23.56 -3.59
C LEU A 255 1.91 23.88 -2.54
N ARG A 256 2.10 24.97 -1.77
CA ARG A 256 1.07 25.45 -0.83
C ARG A 256 -0.21 25.87 -1.54
N ARG A 257 -0.11 26.51 -2.72
CA ARG A 257 -1.26 26.88 -3.53
C ARG A 257 -2.00 25.65 -4.03
N GLU A 258 -1.31 24.67 -4.58
CA GLU A 258 -1.89 23.40 -5.06
C GLU A 258 -2.60 22.64 -3.93
N ILE A 259 -1.96 22.52 -2.76
CA ILE A 259 -2.57 21.88 -1.59
C ILE A 259 -3.84 22.64 -1.18
N LYS A 260 -3.79 23.97 -1.18
CA LYS A 260 -4.95 24.81 -0.83
C LYS A 260 -6.09 24.65 -1.83
N GLU A 261 -5.80 24.60 -3.12
CA GLU A 261 -6.80 24.33 -4.16
C GLU A 261 -7.42 22.94 -3.99
N GLN A 262 -6.62 21.90 -3.75
CA GLN A 262 -7.14 20.55 -3.47
C GLN A 262 -8.03 20.50 -2.23
N LEU A 263 -7.68 21.23 -1.17
CA LEU A 263 -8.51 21.34 0.02
C LEU A 263 -9.83 22.06 -0.28
N LEU A 264 -9.80 23.15 -1.06
CA LEU A 264 -11.00 23.86 -1.49
C LEU A 264 -11.93 22.97 -2.32
N TYR A 265 -11.38 22.18 -3.26
CA TYR A 265 -12.17 21.22 -4.04
C TYR A 265 -12.80 20.15 -3.14
N LYS A 266 -12.05 19.59 -2.19
CA LYS A 266 -12.59 18.62 -1.23
C LYS A 266 -13.66 19.23 -0.32
N GLU A 267 -13.48 20.45 0.17
CA GLU A 267 -14.47 21.16 0.98
C GLU A 267 -15.77 21.41 0.19
N ALA A 268 -15.65 21.81 -1.07
CA ALA A 268 -16.80 21.97 -1.96
C ALA A 268 -17.55 20.65 -2.17
N GLU A 269 -16.84 19.53 -2.37
CA GLU A 269 -17.44 18.19 -2.51
C GLU A 269 -18.12 17.68 -1.23
N ILE A 270 -17.51 17.91 -0.06
CA ILE A 270 -18.04 17.44 1.24
C ILE A 270 -19.34 18.16 1.61
N SER A 271 -19.48 19.45 1.23
CA SER A 271 -20.59 20.31 1.64
C SER A 271 -21.97 19.83 1.17
N HIS A 272 -22.06 19.16 0.02
CA HIS A 272 -23.33 18.71 -0.56
C HIS A 272 -23.83 17.36 0.00
N GLY A 273 -22.99 16.64 0.76
CA GLY A 273 -23.30 15.29 1.25
C GLY A 273 -23.73 15.20 2.72
N LEU A 274 -23.54 16.25 3.53
CA LEU A 274 -23.87 16.24 4.95
C LEU A 274 -25.34 16.62 5.19
N GLN A 275 -26.24 15.65 5.08
CA GLN A 275 -27.63 15.83 5.46
C GLN A 275 -27.76 15.94 6.98
N LEU A 276 -28.42 16.99 7.47
CA LEU A 276 -28.80 17.08 8.89
C LEU A 276 -29.79 15.97 9.26
N ALA A 277 -29.61 15.39 10.44
CA ALA A 277 -30.60 14.48 11.00
C ALA A 277 -31.90 15.23 11.32
N PRO A 278 -33.09 14.61 11.21
CA PRO A 278 -34.35 15.22 11.63
C PRO A 278 -34.30 15.71 13.10
N PRO A 279 -35.04 16.78 13.47
CA PRO A 279 -34.98 17.38 14.80
C PRO A 279 -35.29 16.42 15.95
N ASP A 280 -36.16 15.45 15.71
CA ASP A 280 -36.66 14.53 16.74
C ASP A 280 -35.88 13.20 16.80
N ILE A 281 -34.84 13.02 15.97
CA ILE A 281 -34.09 11.77 15.85
C ILE A 281 -32.60 12.01 16.08
N HIS A 282 -32.03 11.29 17.04
CA HIS A 282 -30.58 11.20 17.20
C HIS A 282 -30.06 9.98 16.43
N LYS A 283 -29.08 10.19 15.54
CA LYS A 283 -28.48 9.13 14.75
C LYS A 283 -27.14 8.67 15.34
N PHE A 284 -26.98 7.36 15.46
CA PHE A 284 -25.82 6.69 16.00
C PHE A 284 -25.17 5.88 14.87
N PHE A 285 -24.00 6.30 14.42
CA PHE A 285 -23.20 5.53 13.47
C PHE A 285 -22.21 4.68 14.25
N ILE A 286 -22.39 3.36 14.18
CA ILE A 286 -21.57 2.40 14.91
C ILE A 286 -20.82 1.56 13.89
N LYS A 287 -19.50 1.59 13.99
CA LYS A 287 -18.61 0.65 13.30
C LYS A 287 -17.98 -0.26 14.33
N PHE A 288 -18.02 -1.57 14.12
CA PHE A 288 -17.33 -2.51 14.99
C PHE A 288 -16.58 -3.57 14.21
N ASP A 289 -15.42 -3.94 14.76
CA ASP A 289 -14.53 -4.94 14.21
C ASP A 289 -14.39 -6.09 15.20
N ILE A 290 -14.86 -7.27 14.81
CA ILE A 290 -14.65 -8.51 15.54
C ILE A 290 -13.26 -9.02 15.17
N LEU A 291 -12.27 -8.77 16.04
CA LEU A 291 -10.87 -9.02 15.74
C LEU A 291 -10.51 -10.49 15.88
N SER A 292 -10.73 -11.05 17.07
CA SER A 292 -10.26 -12.39 17.41
C SER A 292 -11.02 -13.02 18.58
N ALA A 293 -10.97 -14.35 18.64
CA ALA A 293 -11.43 -15.16 19.76
C ALA A 293 -10.24 -15.91 20.38
N HIS A 294 -10.17 -15.96 21.70
CA HIS A 294 -9.05 -16.57 22.44
C HIS A 294 -9.55 -17.56 23.48
N ASP A 295 -8.71 -18.56 23.79
CA ASP A 295 -8.92 -19.53 24.87
C ASP A 295 -10.18 -20.40 24.73
N PHE A 296 -10.52 -20.76 23.50
CA PHE A 296 -11.54 -21.77 23.19
C PHE A 296 -10.93 -23.15 22.99
N PHE A 297 -11.67 -24.19 23.37
CA PHE A 297 -11.17 -25.57 23.35
C PHE A 297 -11.20 -26.18 21.94
N PHE A 298 -12.23 -25.89 21.15
CA PHE A 298 -12.43 -26.48 19.83
C PHE A 298 -12.06 -25.52 18.70
N ASP A 299 -11.60 -26.11 17.59
CA ASP A 299 -11.18 -25.40 16.39
C ASP A 299 -12.35 -25.05 15.45
N GLY A 300 -12.08 -24.29 14.38
CA GLY A 300 -13.07 -23.93 13.38
C GLY A 300 -14.15 -23.01 13.93
N LEU A 301 -13.73 -21.95 14.61
CA LEU A 301 -14.62 -21.00 15.25
C LEU A 301 -15.27 -20.05 14.24
N SER A 302 -16.51 -19.67 14.50
CA SER A 302 -17.18 -18.52 13.91
C SER A 302 -17.96 -17.77 14.98
N ILE A 303 -18.11 -16.47 14.81
CA ILE A 303 -18.86 -15.62 15.74
C ILE A 303 -20.08 -15.10 15.00
N SER A 304 -21.26 -15.35 15.55
CA SER A 304 -22.49 -14.68 15.14
C SER A 304 -22.77 -13.53 16.09
N TYR A 305 -23.26 -12.42 15.57
CA TYR A 305 -23.67 -11.27 16.37
C TYR A 305 -25.12 -10.91 16.09
N HIS A 306 -25.76 -10.31 17.09
CA HIS A 306 -27.08 -9.73 17.00
C HIS A 306 -27.15 -8.45 17.84
N ILE A 307 -27.59 -7.36 17.25
CA ILE A 307 -27.83 -6.10 17.93
C ILE A 307 -29.28 -6.07 18.39
N ASP A 308 -29.46 -6.13 19.70
CA ASP A 308 -30.76 -6.04 20.34
C ASP A 308 -31.15 -4.57 20.53
N LEU A 309 -32.20 -4.16 19.82
CA LEU A 309 -32.77 -2.81 19.91
C LEU A 309 -33.94 -2.80 20.90
N PRO A 310 -33.92 -1.89 21.89
CA PRO A 310 -35.04 -1.69 22.80
C PRO A 310 -36.08 -0.72 22.21
N ASP A 311 -37.15 -0.47 22.95
CA ASP A 311 -38.19 0.49 22.56
C ASP A 311 -37.58 1.87 22.28
N HIS A 312 -38.16 2.59 21.31
CA HIS A 312 -37.70 3.89 20.80
C HIS A 312 -36.36 3.87 20.02
N TRP A 313 -35.78 2.69 19.79
CA TRP A 313 -34.68 2.52 18.86
C TRP A 313 -35.15 1.85 17.58
N SER A 314 -34.69 2.38 16.45
CA SER A 314 -35.00 1.82 15.13
C SER A 314 -33.78 1.90 14.21
N THR A 315 -33.86 1.22 13.07
CA THR A 315 -32.85 1.33 12.02
C THR A 315 -33.51 1.07 10.67
N ASN A 316 -33.00 1.74 9.64
CA ASN A 316 -33.34 1.43 8.25
C ASN A 316 -32.56 0.22 7.71
N GLN A 317 -31.58 -0.30 8.48
CA GLN A 317 -30.65 -1.35 8.08
C GLN A 317 -30.89 -2.64 8.88
N ASN A 318 -32.13 -3.16 8.86
CA ASN A 318 -32.50 -4.36 9.62
C ASN A 318 -31.61 -5.57 9.31
N ASP A 319 -31.19 -5.73 8.05
CA ASP A 319 -30.31 -6.83 7.63
C ASP A 319 -28.93 -6.81 8.30
N ARG A 320 -28.51 -5.65 8.82
CA ARG A 320 -27.22 -5.46 9.50
C ARG A 320 -27.30 -5.65 11.01
N LEU A 321 -28.50 -5.84 11.57
CA LEU A 321 -28.67 -6.16 13.00
C LEU A 321 -28.10 -7.52 13.35
N PHE A 322 -28.01 -8.42 12.37
CA PHE A 322 -27.50 -9.77 12.53
C PHE A 322 -26.40 -10.04 11.50
N GLY A 323 -25.38 -10.78 11.92
CA GLY A 323 -24.34 -11.21 11.00
C GLY A 323 -23.47 -12.29 11.60
N ARG A 324 -22.57 -12.83 10.75
CA ARG A 324 -21.69 -13.93 11.13
C ARG A 324 -20.33 -13.77 10.47
N THR A 325 -19.27 -14.02 11.22
CA THR A 325 -17.91 -14.03 10.70
C THR A 325 -17.66 -15.25 9.83
N GLN A 326 -16.58 -15.19 9.05
CA GLN A 326 -15.99 -16.38 8.47
C GLN A 326 -15.52 -17.36 9.56
N ARG A 327 -15.37 -18.63 9.16
CA ARG A 327 -14.79 -19.66 10.01
C ARG A 327 -13.27 -19.50 10.04
N CYS A 328 -12.68 -19.53 11.22
CA CYS A 328 -11.25 -19.43 11.41
C CYS A 328 -10.73 -20.51 12.35
N ASN A 329 -9.57 -21.07 12.03
CA ASN A 329 -8.92 -22.03 12.90
C ASN A 329 -8.04 -21.34 13.94
N LEU A 330 -7.94 -21.95 15.12
CA LEU A 330 -7.10 -21.54 16.23
C LEU A 330 -5.63 -21.70 15.88
N LYS A 331 -4.88 -20.60 15.97
CA LYS A 331 -3.41 -20.57 15.93
C LYS A 331 -2.93 -19.99 17.25
N ASN A 332 -2.17 -20.76 18.04
CA ASN A 332 -1.75 -20.40 19.39
C ASN A 332 -2.96 -20.00 20.28
N ASN A 333 -3.97 -20.89 20.37
CA ASN A 333 -5.23 -20.68 21.10
C ASN A 333 -6.00 -19.40 20.70
N SER A 334 -5.77 -18.89 19.50
CA SER A 334 -6.33 -17.62 19.03
C SER A 334 -6.84 -17.76 17.58
N ALA A 335 -8.10 -17.42 17.35
CA ALA A 335 -8.69 -17.35 16.01
C ALA A 335 -8.86 -15.88 15.61
N TYR A 336 -8.38 -15.51 14.43
CA TYR A 336 -8.41 -14.12 13.94
C TYR A 336 -9.41 -13.98 12.78
N PHE A 337 -10.37 -13.08 12.93
CA PHE A 337 -11.44 -12.86 11.96
C PHE A 337 -11.25 -11.56 11.19
N SER A 338 -10.86 -10.47 11.88
CA SER A 338 -10.80 -9.14 11.27
C SER A 338 -12.10 -8.80 10.52
N TYR A 339 -13.25 -9.17 11.08
CA TYR A 339 -14.55 -8.97 10.46
C TYR A 339 -15.07 -7.58 10.85
N ALA A 340 -15.28 -6.71 9.86
CA ALA A 340 -15.77 -5.35 10.06
C ALA A 340 -17.25 -5.25 9.66
N SER A 341 -18.04 -4.56 10.47
CA SER A 341 -19.43 -4.21 10.17
C SER A 341 -19.73 -2.78 10.62
N GLU A 342 -20.73 -2.18 9.98
CA GLU A 342 -21.17 -0.82 10.25
C GLU A 342 -22.71 -0.78 10.23
N ILE A 343 -23.30 0.00 11.12
CA ILE A 343 -24.75 0.17 11.22
C ILE A 343 -25.10 1.56 11.72
N SER A 344 -26.19 2.13 11.20
CA SER A 344 -26.82 3.34 11.72
C SER A 344 -28.04 2.99 12.58
N LEU A 345 -28.11 3.50 13.80
CA LEU A 345 -29.28 3.39 14.67
C LEU A 345 -29.90 4.76 14.90
N ASP A 346 -31.22 4.81 14.91
CA ASP A 346 -32.02 6.01 15.08
C ASP A 346 -32.72 5.92 16.44
N PHE A 347 -32.45 6.89 17.31
CA PHE A 347 -33.10 7.03 18.62
C PHE A 347 -34.14 8.15 18.56
N ASP A 348 -35.39 7.81 18.88
CA ASP A 348 -36.49 8.76 18.93
C ASP A 348 -36.43 9.59 20.23
N THR A 349 -36.17 10.88 20.09
CA THR A 349 -36.02 11.81 21.21
C THR A 349 -37.33 12.25 21.84
N SER A 350 -38.49 11.98 21.21
CA SER A 350 -39.80 12.26 21.79
C SER A 350 -39.97 11.55 23.15
N ALA A 351 -39.33 10.39 23.31
CA ALA A 351 -39.30 9.63 24.55
C ALA A 351 -38.56 10.34 25.70
N MET A 352 -37.71 11.34 25.42
CA MET A 352 -37.01 12.12 26.44
C MET A 352 -37.87 13.20 27.11
N LEU A 353 -38.96 13.63 26.46
CA LEU A 353 -39.83 14.70 26.94
C LEU A 353 -40.79 14.23 28.05
N ASP A 354 -41.11 12.93 28.06
CA ASP A 354 -41.93 12.30 29.10
C ASP A 354 -41.09 11.95 30.33
N ARG A 355 -40.96 12.91 31.26
CA ARG A 355 -40.22 12.77 32.54
C ARG A 355 -40.67 11.62 33.45
N ASN A 356 -41.76 10.92 33.10
CA ASN A 356 -42.32 9.81 33.86
C ASN A 356 -41.93 8.42 33.31
N ILE A 357 -41.26 8.35 32.15
CA ILE A 357 -40.83 7.07 31.56
C ILE A 357 -39.34 6.88 31.87
N VAL A 358 -39.05 5.99 32.82
CA VAL A 358 -37.69 5.48 33.03
C VAL A 358 -37.35 4.58 31.84
N LEU A 359 -36.75 5.13 30.78
CA LEU A 359 -36.24 4.35 29.64
C LEU A 359 -35.14 3.41 30.15
N SER A 360 -35.55 2.21 30.54
CA SER A 360 -34.70 1.28 31.30
C SER A 360 -33.80 0.41 30.41
N SER A 361 -33.76 0.66 29.10
CA SER A 361 -33.20 -0.26 28.11
C SER A 361 -32.37 0.47 27.06
N TRP A 362 -31.12 0.01 26.93
CA TRP A 362 -30.12 0.51 25.99
C TRP A 362 -29.76 -0.59 25.00
N PRO A 363 -29.40 -0.29 23.74
CA PRO A 363 -29.02 -1.30 22.76
C PRO A 363 -27.85 -2.17 23.24
N ARG A 364 -27.91 -3.46 22.91
CA ARG A 364 -26.90 -4.45 23.33
C ARG A 364 -26.41 -5.25 22.14
N LEU A 365 -25.11 -5.49 22.09
CA LEU A 365 -24.51 -6.43 21.17
C LEU A 365 -24.41 -7.80 21.84
N LEU A 366 -25.15 -8.76 21.30
CA LEU A 366 -25.12 -10.16 21.68
C LEU A 366 -24.20 -10.91 20.72
N LEU A 367 -23.37 -11.78 21.26
CA LEU A 367 -22.39 -12.56 20.51
C LEU A 367 -22.56 -14.03 20.86
N SER A 368 -22.55 -14.90 19.86
CA SER A 368 -22.47 -16.35 20.03
C SER A 368 -21.28 -16.90 19.27
N VAL A 369 -20.46 -17.68 19.97
CA VAL A 369 -19.30 -18.36 19.42
C VAL A 369 -19.69 -19.79 19.11
N ILE A 370 -19.46 -20.18 17.86
CA ILE A 370 -19.80 -21.49 17.34
C ILE A 370 -18.50 -22.15 16.88
N SER A 371 -18.37 -23.45 17.10
CA SER A 371 -17.32 -24.29 16.52
C SER A 371 -17.93 -25.26 15.52
N LEU A 372 -17.31 -25.36 14.34
CA LEU A 372 -17.62 -26.36 13.33
C LEU A 372 -16.34 -27.11 12.94
N ASP A 373 -16.29 -28.38 13.30
CA ASP A 373 -15.15 -29.26 13.04
C ASP A 373 -15.24 -29.99 11.70
N SER A 374 -14.18 -30.74 11.37
CA SER A 374 -14.07 -31.52 10.13
C SER A 374 -15.04 -32.70 10.03
N TRP A 375 -15.74 -33.06 11.12
CA TRP A 375 -16.82 -34.05 11.11
C TRP A 375 -18.20 -33.40 11.06
N PHE A 376 -18.26 -32.09 10.73
CA PHE A 376 -19.47 -31.28 10.67
C PHE A 376 -20.27 -31.23 11.98
N ARG A 377 -19.61 -31.47 13.11
CA ARG A 377 -20.25 -31.36 14.42
C ARG A 377 -20.32 -29.88 14.78
N TYR A 378 -21.55 -29.39 14.93
CA TYR A 378 -21.86 -28.00 15.28
C TYR A 378 -21.97 -27.86 16.79
N ARG A 379 -21.25 -26.90 17.38
CA ARG A 379 -21.25 -26.66 18.83
C ARG A 379 -21.36 -25.19 19.15
N THR A 380 -22.21 -24.87 20.11
CA THR A 380 -22.20 -23.54 20.72
C THR A 380 -21.17 -23.51 21.86
N GLU A 381 -20.11 -22.72 21.67
CA GLU A 381 -18.94 -22.64 22.55
C GLU A 381 -19.06 -21.55 23.61
N GLY A 382 -19.85 -20.52 23.37
CA GLY A 382 -20.09 -19.47 24.35
C GLY A 382 -20.98 -18.36 23.84
N TYR A 383 -21.61 -17.67 24.77
CA TYR A 383 -22.37 -16.45 24.55
C TYR A 383 -21.71 -15.30 25.29
N GLY A 384 -21.75 -14.12 24.68
CA GLY A 384 -21.29 -12.86 25.25
C GLY A 384 -22.35 -11.78 25.05
N VAL A 385 -22.40 -10.82 25.96
CA VAL A 385 -23.29 -9.66 25.84
C VAL A 385 -22.52 -8.43 26.29
N ILE A 386 -22.67 -7.34 25.54
CA ILE A 386 -22.11 -6.05 25.89
C ILE A 386 -23.11 -4.93 25.54
N PRO A 387 -23.44 -4.01 26.46
CA PRO A 387 -24.19 -2.82 26.09
C PRO A 387 -23.36 -1.94 25.15
N LEU A 388 -24.00 -1.28 24.19
CA LEU A 388 -23.28 -0.34 23.35
C LEU A 388 -22.75 0.83 24.20
N PRO A 389 -21.53 1.33 23.95
CA PRO A 389 -21.04 2.52 24.61
C PRO A 389 -21.96 3.72 24.40
N VAL A 390 -22.16 4.44 25.49
CA VAL A 390 -23.07 5.56 25.64
C VAL A 390 -22.44 6.88 25.13
N LEU A 391 -21.11 6.93 25.10
CA LEU A 391 -20.34 8.10 24.69
C LEU A 391 -19.74 7.88 23.29
N PRO A 392 -19.62 8.93 22.46
CA PRO A 392 -18.99 8.79 21.16
C PRO A 392 -17.49 8.58 21.34
N GLY A 393 -16.86 7.86 20.42
CA GLY A 393 -15.42 7.59 20.47
C GLY A 393 -15.05 6.16 20.09
N SER A 394 -13.82 5.80 20.41
CA SER A 394 -13.20 4.52 20.07
C SER A 394 -13.00 3.66 21.31
N TYR A 395 -13.51 2.43 21.26
CA TYR A 395 -13.50 1.47 22.36
C TYR A 395 -12.87 0.15 21.94
N LYS A 396 -12.21 -0.49 22.91
CA LYS A 396 -11.63 -1.83 22.77
C LYS A 396 -12.15 -2.69 23.91
N PHE A 397 -12.76 -3.82 23.56
CA PHE A 397 -13.39 -4.73 24.51
C PHE A 397 -12.75 -6.11 24.46
N ASN A 398 -12.54 -6.68 25.64
CA ASN A 398 -12.28 -8.11 25.84
C ASN A 398 -13.55 -8.70 26.48
N ILE A 399 -14.43 -9.24 25.66
CA ILE A 399 -15.75 -9.71 26.09
C ILE A 399 -15.62 -11.16 26.55
N PRO A 400 -15.76 -11.46 27.86
CA PRO A 400 -15.77 -12.83 28.33
C PRO A 400 -17.03 -13.55 27.84
N THR A 401 -16.89 -14.82 27.48
CA THR A 401 -18.03 -15.64 27.07
C THR A 401 -18.30 -16.75 28.07
N TRP A 402 -19.52 -17.24 28.11
CA TRP A 402 -19.93 -18.36 28.95
C TRP A 402 -20.90 -19.24 28.19
N ARG A 403 -21.01 -20.50 28.59
CA ARG A 403 -21.97 -21.44 28.00
C ARG A 403 -22.76 -22.18 29.08
N PRO A 404 -24.01 -22.57 28.81
CA PRO A 404 -24.76 -23.41 29.73
C PRO A 404 -24.09 -24.78 29.87
N THR A 405 -24.15 -25.33 31.07
CA THR A 405 -23.58 -26.64 31.40
C THR A 405 -24.56 -27.50 32.15
N GLY A 406 -24.63 -28.78 31.77
CA GLY A 406 -25.39 -29.80 32.47
C GLY A 406 -24.49 -30.84 33.12
N SER A 407 -25.02 -32.05 33.28
CA SER A 407 -24.29 -33.20 33.82
C SER A 407 -23.09 -33.64 32.98
N ILE A 408 -22.27 -34.53 33.56
CA ILE A 408 -21.09 -35.15 32.91
C ILE A 408 -21.47 -35.80 31.57
N ILE A 409 -22.66 -36.43 31.48
CA ILE A 409 -23.18 -37.05 30.25
C ILE A 409 -23.26 -36.02 29.11
N ASN A 410 -23.68 -34.80 29.41
CA ASN A 410 -23.78 -33.74 28.41
C ASN A 410 -22.41 -33.21 27.99
N THR A 411 -21.44 -33.20 28.89
CA THR A 411 -20.05 -32.88 28.54
C THR A 411 -19.48 -33.92 27.58
N LEU A 412 -19.75 -35.21 27.82
CA LEU A 412 -19.38 -36.30 26.92
C LEU A 412 -20.10 -36.18 25.57
N ARG A 413 -21.41 -35.90 25.56
CA ARG A 413 -22.18 -35.65 24.32
C ARG A 413 -21.59 -34.49 23.52
N ARG A 414 -21.32 -33.34 24.15
CA ARG A 414 -20.65 -32.20 23.50
C ARG A 414 -19.32 -32.60 22.86
N PHE A 415 -18.50 -33.37 23.57
CA PHE A 415 -17.19 -33.78 23.08
C PHE A 415 -17.29 -34.76 21.89
N PHE A 416 -18.08 -35.83 22.03
CA PHE A 416 -18.15 -36.91 21.04
C PHE A 416 -19.11 -36.62 19.89
N THR A 417 -20.34 -36.21 20.18
CA THR A 417 -21.40 -36.04 19.18
C THR A 417 -21.61 -34.59 18.75
N GLY A 418 -21.05 -33.62 19.48
CA GLY A 418 -21.27 -32.20 19.24
C GLY A 418 -22.56 -31.64 19.84
N GLY A 419 -23.38 -32.47 20.50
CA GLY A 419 -24.60 -31.99 21.14
C GLY A 419 -24.31 -31.03 22.30
N THR A 420 -24.65 -29.75 22.12
CA THR A 420 -24.52 -28.69 23.15
C THR A 420 -25.89 -28.29 23.69
N TYR A 421 -25.93 -27.84 24.95
CA TYR A 421 -27.07 -27.05 25.41
C TYR A 421 -26.97 -25.67 24.78
N GLU A 422 -28.08 -25.21 24.24
CA GLU A 422 -28.21 -23.89 23.63
C GLU A 422 -29.31 -23.14 24.36
N LEU A 423 -29.20 -21.83 24.37
CA LEU A 423 -30.30 -20.98 24.83
C LEU A 423 -31.38 -21.00 23.75
N GLU A 424 -32.64 -21.17 24.15
CA GLU A 424 -33.78 -21.02 23.23
C GLU A 424 -33.84 -19.59 22.67
N ASP A 425 -33.52 -18.61 23.51
CA ASP A 425 -33.39 -17.20 23.13
C ASP A 425 -32.02 -16.65 23.56
N MET A 426 -31.25 -16.14 22.60
CA MET A 426 -29.96 -15.52 22.86
C MET A 426 -30.08 -14.27 23.73
N THR A 427 -31.22 -13.56 23.74
CA THR A 427 -31.43 -12.39 24.61
C THR A 427 -31.44 -12.75 26.09
N TYR A 428 -31.60 -14.04 26.44
CA TYR A 428 -31.43 -14.57 27.79
C TYR A 428 -30.02 -14.33 28.36
N CYS A 429 -29.04 -14.01 27.51
CA CYS A 429 -27.72 -13.54 27.96
C CYS A 429 -27.81 -12.28 28.81
N GLY A 430 -28.77 -11.40 28.51
CA GLY A 430 -29.07 -10.20 29.29
C GLY A 430 -30.42 -10.33 29.99
N ILE A 431 -31.34 -9.43 29.64
CA ILE A 431 -32.74 -9.48 30.05
C ILE A 431 -33.53 -9.95 28.83
N PRO A 432 -34.25 -11.09 28.91
CA PRO A 432 -35.02 -11.64 27.81
C PRO A 432 -36.10 -10.67 27.31
N LYS A 433 -36.42 -10.75 26.02
CA LYS A 433 -37.58 -10.04 25.46
C LYS A 433 -38.87 -10.57 26.09
N GLY A 434 -39.72 -9.68 26.58
CA GLY A 434 -41.00 -10.02 27.23
C GLY A 434 -40.95 -10.32 28.73
N HIS A 435 -39.80 -10.10 29.39
CA HIS A 435 -39.74 -10.18 30.85
C HIS A 435 -40.20 -8.87 31.50
N GLU A 436 -41.46 -8.82 31.94
CA GLU A 436 -42.07 -7.66 32.58
C GLU A 436 -41.80 -7.56 34.10
N ASP A 437 -41.39 -8.67 34.72
CA ASP A 437 -41.17 -8.72 36.17
C ASP A 437 -39.94 -7.92 36.62
N LYS A 438 -40.00 -7.39 37.85
CA LYS A 438 -38.91 -6.61 38.47
C LYS A 438 -37.65 -7.43 38.77
N MET A 439 -37.78 -8.75 38.94
CA MET A 439 -36.66 -9.65 39.28
C MET A 439 -36.63 -10.87 38.36
N LEU A 440 -35.52 -11.04 37.64
CA LEU A 440 -35.27 -12.20 36.79
C LEU A 440 -34.46 -13.24 37.58
N ASN A 441 -35.07 -14.39 37.87
CA ASN A 441 -34.37 -15.48 38.57
C ASN A 441 -33.60 -16.38 37.59
N LYS A 442 -32.26 -16.36 37.65
CA LYS A 442 -31.36 -17.23 36.88
C LYS A 442 -30.69 -18.32 37.72
N SER A 443 -31.15 -18.59 38.96
CA SER A 443 -30.46 -19.50 39.90
C SER A 443 -30.38 -20.96 39.44
N ARG A 444 -31.23 -21.37 38.49
CA ARG A 444 -31.25 -22.72 37.93
C ARG A 444 -30.34 -22.88 36.71
N LEU A 445 -29.73 -21.78 36.23
CA LEU A 445 -28.82 -21.81 35.10
C LEU A 445 -27.40 -22.11 35.58
N ASN A 446 -26.95 -23.33 35.35
CA ASN A 446 -25.55 -23.68 35.54
C ASN A 446 -24.76 -23.26 34.30
N VAL A 447 -23.72 -22.46 34.49
CA VAL A 447 -22.87 -21.96 33.41
C VAL A 447 -21.41 -22.30 33.66
N THR A 448 -20.64 -22.47 32.60
CA THR A 448 -19.18 -22.46 32.67
C THR A 448 -18.61 -21.29 31.88
N PRO A 449 -17.58 -20.62 32.39
CA PRO A 449 -16.82 -19.66 31.59
C PRO A 449 -16.19 -20.37 30.40
N SER A 450 -16.15 -19.65 29.28
CA SER A 450 -15.50 -20.04 28.04
C SER A 450 -14.41 -19.01 27.72
N GLY A 451 -13.86 -19.05 26.50
CA GLY A 451 -12.91 -18.06 26.02
C GLY A 451 -13.46 -16.63 25.96
N TYR A 452 -12.70 -15.71 25.38
CA TYR A 452 -13.10 -14.31 25.24
C TYR A 452 -12.92 -13.79 23.82
N ILE A 453 -13.68 -12.76 23.47
CA ILE A 453 -13.69 -12.13 22.15
C ILE A 453 -13.06 -10.73 22.27
N LYS A 454 -12.14 -10.40 21.35
CA LYS A 454 -11.62 -9.05 21.18
C LYS A 454 -12.44 -8.30 20.14
N LEU A 455 -12.99 -7.18 20.53
CA LEU A 455 -13.84 -6.34 19.69
C LEU A 455 -13.38 -4.89 19.77
N ASN A 456 -13.25 -4.24 18.62
CA ASN A 456 -13.09 -2.78 18.56
C ASN A 456 -14.40 -2.15 18.09
N MET A 457 -14.74 -0.99 18.64
CA MET A 457 -15.96 -0.27 18.27
C MET A 457 -15.67 1.22 18.17
N ASN A 458 -16.17 1.86 17.12
CA ASN A 458 -16.13 3.29 16.91
C ASN A 458 -17.57 3.79 16.79
N ILE A 459 -17.88 4.86 17.51
CA ILE A 459 -19.23 5.39 17.58
C ILE A 459 -19.20 6.88 17.33
N VAL A 460 -20.06 7.33 16.41
CA VAL A 460 -20.25 8.73 16.05
C VAL A 460 -21.72 9.08 16.24
N TYR A 461 -21.99 10.24 16.83
CA TYR A 461 -23.34 10.76 17.02
C TYR A 461 -23.60 11.89 16.05
N GLN A 462 -24.82 11.94 15.55
CA GLN A 462 -25.34 13.08 14.80
C GLN A 462 -26.64 13.52 15.44
N THR A 463 -26.65 14.75 15.94
CA THR A 463 -27.80 15.42 16.55
C THR A 463 -28.16 16.67 15.74
N HIS A 464 -29.43 17.09 15.80
CA HIS A 464 -29.92 18.24 15.05
C HIS A 464 -29.60 19.59 15.72
N SER A 465 -29.34 19.62 17.03
CA SER A 465 -29.03 20.87 17.75
C SER A 465 -27.79 20.73 18.63
N THR A 466 -27.06 21.83 18.76
CA THR A 466 -25.97 22.05 19.73
C THR A 466 -26.55 22.24 21.12
N ILE A 467 -27.27 21.25 21.65
CA ILE A 467 -27.61 21.21 23.07
C ILE A 467 -26.29 21.13 23.84
N LYS A 468 -26.15 21.87 24.95
CA LYS A 468 -24.94 21.82 25.78
C LYS A 468 -24.62 20.35 26.07
N ASP A 469 -23.46 19.88 25.58
CA ASP A 469 -23.03 18.48 25.63
C ASP A 469 -23.28 17.83 27.00
N ASN A 470 -23.09 18.58 28.09
CA ASN A 470 -23.25 18.10 29.46
C ASN A 470 -24.65 17.54 29.79
N ASP A 471 -25.74 18.14 29.34
CA ASP A 471 -27.10 17.71 29.75
C ASP A 471 -27.53 16.41 29.02
N GLN A 472 -27.13 16.24 27.75
CA GLN A 472 -27.36 15.02 27.00
C GLN A 472 -26.45 13.88 27.47
N LEU A 473 -25.17 14.18 27.73
CA LEU A 473 -24.21 13.22 28.26
C LEU A 473 -24.64 12.72 29.64
N ASP A 474 -25.11 13.59 30.53
CA ASP A 474 -25.64 13.22 31.84
C ASP A 474 -26.91 12.36 31.73
N TYR A 475 -27.79 12.64 30.76
CA TYR A 475 -28.99 11.83 30.52
C TYR A 475 -28.63 10.43 30.00
N PHE A 476 -27.76 10.35 29.00
CA PHE A 476 -27.29 9.09 28.43
C PHE A 476 -26.48 8.28 29.44
N GLN A 477 -25.65 8.93 30.25
CA GLN A 477 -24.96 8.29 31.37
C GLN A 477 -25.96 7.71 32.36
N LYS A 478 -26.98 8.47 32.79
CA LYS A 478 -28.04 7.96 33.70
C LYS A 478 -28.74 6.72 33.14
N LEU A 479 -29.14 6.73 31.86
CA LEU A 479 -29.71 5.57 31.17
C LEU A 479 -28.81 4.31 31.22
N GLY A 480 -27.49 4.49 31.06
CA GLY A 480 -26.52 3.41 31.12
C GLY A 480 -26.13 2.96 32.54
N THR A 481 -26.13 3.89 33.51
CA THR A 481 -25.65 3.66 34.87
C THR A 481 -26.75 3.25 35.85
N ASP A 482 -28.03 3.47 35.58
CA ASP A 482 -29.11 3.19 36.53
C ASP A 482 -29.23 1.71 36.91
N LYS A 483 -28.70 0.78 36.09
CA LYS A 483 -28.59 -0.66 36.45
C LYS A 483 -27.26 -1.05 37.11
N LEU A 484 -26.19 -0.28 36.92
CA LEU A 484 -24.88 -0.54 37.52
C LEU A 484 -24.78 0.08 38.92
N MET A 485 -25.24 1.32 39.09
CA MET A 485 -25.20 2.03 40.38
C MET A 485 -26.18 1.45 41.40
N THR A 486 -27.40 1.08 40.97
CA THR A 486 -28.36 0.39 41.85
C THR A 486 -27.84 -0.96 42.35
N ASN A 487 -27.02 -1.66 41.55
CA ASN A 487 -26.36 -2.90 41.99
C ASN A 487 -25.20 -2.62 42.95
N ILE A 488 -24.36 -1.62 42.69
CA ILE A 488 -23.19 -1.31 43.54
C ILE A 488 -23.65 -0.81 44.92
N ASP A 489 -24.62 0.09 44.98
CA ASP A 489 -25.13 0.63 46.24
C ASP A 489 -25.86 -0.44 47.07
N ASN A 490 -26.64 -1.30 46.41
CA ASN A 490 -27.28 -2.44 47.07
C ASN A 490 -26.27 -3.49 47.54
N ILE A 491 -25.17 -3.72 46.79
CA ILE A 491 -24.05 -4.56 47.23
C ILE A 491 -23.36 -3.94 48.46
N PHE A 492 -23.10 -2.63 48.47
CA PHE A 492 -22.49 -1.96 49.63
C PHE A 492 -23.40 -1.94 50.86
N GLU A 493 -24.72 -1.77 50.68
CA GLU A 493 -25.69 -1.91 51.76
C GLU A 493 -25.73 -3.34 52.30
N GLN A 494 -25.78 -4.35 51.43
CA GLN A 494 -25.73 -5.76 51.84
C GLN A 494 -24.42 -6.10 52.55
N PHE A 495 -23.29 -5.54 52.09
CA PHE A 495 -21.98 -5.73 52.74
C PHE A 495 -21.93 -5.05 54.12
N LYS A 496 -22.49 -3.85 54.25
CA LYS A 496 -22.62 -3.16 55.54
C LYS A 496 -23.52 -3.94 56.50
N ALA A 497 -24.69 -4.39 56.05
CA ALA A 497 -25.60 -5.18 56.85
C ALA A 497 -25.01 -6.53 57.27
N ALA A 498 -24.26 -7.20 56.39
CA ALA A 498 -23.55 -8.43 56.70
C ALA A 498 -22.42 -8.20 57.73
N ARG A 499 -21.68 -7.09 57.60
CA ARG A 499 -20.63 -6.69 58.54
C ARG A 499 -21.21 -6.33 59.92
N GLU A 500 -22.33 -5.62 59.98
CA GLU A 500 -23.03 -5.32 61.24
C GLU A 500 -23.53 -6.60 61.92
N ARG A 501 -24.13 -7.54 61.18
CA ARG A 501 -24.51 -8.85 61.73
C ARG A 501 -23.30 -9.62 62.26
N MET A 502 -22.18 -9.61 61.54
CA MET A 502 -20.95 -10.27 61.99
C MET A 502 -20.40 -9.65 63.28
N LEU A 503 -20.44 -8.32 63.40
CA LEU A 503 -20.03 -7.61 64.61
C LEU A 503 -20.98 -7.86 65.79
N GLN A 504 -22.29 -7.91 65.55
CA GLN A 504 -23.27 -8.29 66.56
C GLN A 504 -23.02 -9.72 67.06
N ILE A 505 -22.83 -10.69 66.16
CA ILE A 505 -22.52 -12.08 66.55
C ILE A 505 -21.20 -12.17 67.33
N ARG A 506 -20.18 -11.38 66.95
CA ARG A 506 -18.91 -11.31 67.68
C ARG A 506 -19.08 -10.75 69.09
N ASN A 507 -19.98 -9.78 69.27
CA ASN A 507 -20.25 -9.16 70.57
C ASN A 507 -21.18 -10.00 71.46
N PHE A 508 -21.92 -10.97 70.90
CA PHE A 508 -22.75 -11.92 71.66
C PHE A 508 -21.97 -13.17 72.14
N ASN A 509 -20.74 -13.38 71.66
CA ASN A 509 -19.86 -14.50 72.04
C ASN A 509 -18.75 -14.11 73.04
N ILE A 510 -18.95 -13.00 73.77
CA ILE A 510 -18.19 -12.59 74.96
C ILE A 510 -19.23 -12.45 76.08
#